data_AF-A0A1Y2I712-F1
#
_entry.id   AF-A0A1Y2I712-F1
#
_cell.length_a   1.000
_cell.length_b   1.000
_cell.length_c   1.000
_cell.angle_alpha   90.00
_cell.angle_beta   90.00
_cell.angle_gamma   90.00
#
_symmetry.space_group_name_H-M   'P 1'
#
loop_
_entity.id
_entity.type
_entity.pdbx_description
1 polymer ?
#
loop_
_entity_poly.entity_id
_entity_poly.type
_entity_poly.pdbx_seq_one_letter_code
_entity_poly.pdbx_strand_id
1 'polypeptide(L)'
;WPSDAAIPPLAELSSFTYCRNDIRSTAHVSLAEREEILHILARTHDHLEELDLPAECAPLDRMATWDWPSLRSLSLRGEKAPSSLPLTYMLSKMPRLREASLILAEPVTGGKSPSSRPSSSDSQVVWRDLEFLNVTHPNPEDGLYSRLSHDLLGLALRCWPRYYISKRSRALNH
;
A
#
# COMPACT_ATOMS: atom_id res chain seq x y z
N TRP A 1 -35.15 14.05 -5.23
CA TRP A 1 -34.17 13.04 -4.77
C TRP A 1 -34.49 12.69 -3.34
N PRO A 2 -34.47 11.41 -2.93
CA PRO A 2 -34.66 11.08 -1.53
C PRO A 2 -33.39 11.50 -0.78
N SER A 3 -33.50 12.63 -0.09
CA SER A 3 -32.46 13.19 0.77
C SER A 3 -32.72 12.72 2.20
N ASP A 4 -32.28 11.50 2.56
CA ASP A 4 -31.94 11.14 3.95
C ASP A 4 -31.45 9.68 4.12
N ALA A 5 -30.64 9.16 3.20
CA ALA A 5 -29.83 8.00 3.56
C ALA A 5 -28.70 8.53 4.46
N ALA A 6 -28.92 8.53 5.78
CA ALA A 6 -27.88 8.81 6.75
C ALA A 6 -26.70 7.89 6.43
N ILE A 7 -25.57 8.48 6.02
CA ILE A 7 -24.36 7.72 5.74
C ILE A 7 -24.01 7.01 7.04
N PRO A 8 -23.94 5.67 7.06
CA PRO A 8 -23.66 4.94 8.29
C PRO A 8 -22.34 5.46 8.90
N PRO A 9 -22.23 5.50 10.24
CA PRO A 9 -21.00 5.91 10.88
C PRO A 9 -19.83 5.10 10.33
N LEU A 10 -18.76 5.76 9.90
CA LEU A 10 -17.56 5.09 9.38
C LEU A 10 -16.92 4.11 10.39
N ALA A 11 -17.33 4.16 11.66
CA ALA A 11 -16.92 3.22 12.70
C ALA A 11 -17.28 1.75 12.41
N GLU A 12 -18.24 1.48 11.53
CA GLU A 12 -18.62 0.11 11.12
C GLU A 12 -17.94 -0.32 9.81
N LEU A 13 -17.11 0.52 9.21
CA LEU A 13 -16.49 0.22 7.92
C LEU A 13 -15.36 -0.83 8.10
N SER A 14 -15.66 -2.07 7.73
CA SER A 14 -14.70 -3.18 7.75
C SER A 14 -13.90 -3.33 6.47
N SER A 15 -14.38 -2.83 5.33
CA SER A 15 -13.69 -2.92 4.05
C SER A 15 -13.70 -1.58 3.32
N PHE A 16 -12.54 -1.14 2.84
CA PHE A 16 -12.40 0.07 2.04
C PHE A 16 -11.61 -0.24 0.77
N THR A 17 -12.29 -0.09 -0.36
CA THR A 17 -11.71 -0.30 -1.69
C THR A 17 -11.83 0.99 -2.49
N TYR A 18 -10.71 1.51 -2.96
CA TYR A 18 -10.67 2.61 -3.90
C TYR A 18 -10.19 2.11 -5.26
N CYS A 19 -11.11 1.95 -6.21
CA CYS A 19 -10.77 1.52 -7.56
C CYS A 19 -10.66 2.73 -8.49
N ARG A 20 -9.45 3.04 -8.92
CA ARG A 20 -9.18 4.02 -9.98
C ARG A 20 -8.03 3.50 -10.83
N ASN A 21 -8.10 3.67 -12.15
CA ASN A 21 -7.15 3.10 -13.12
C ASN A 21 -5.70 3.05 -12.60
N ASP A 22 -5.18 1.84 -12.41
CA ASP A 22 -3.86 1.56 -11.79
C ASP A 22 -2.65 1.98 -12.66
N ILE A 23 -2.90 2.70 -13.76
CA ILE A 23 -1.89 3.17 -14.72
C ILE A 23 -1.87 4.70 -14.70
N ARG A 24 -1.56 5.28 -13.53
CA ARG A 24 -1.34 6.71 -13.39
C ARG A 24 -0.13 7.00 -12.51
N SER A 25 0.56 8.09 -12.84
CA SER A 25 1.64 8.58 -11.99
C SER A 25 1.08 9.27 -10.74
N THR A 26 1.83 9.18 -9.65
CA THR A 26 1.69 9.98 -8.42
C THR A 26 1.53 11.48 -8.70
N ALA A 27 2.13 12.00 -9.76
CA ALA A 27 2.00 13.39 -10.22
C ALA A 27 0.59 13.75 -10.73
N HIS A 28 -0.24 12.76 -11.06
CA HIS A 28 -1.61 12.95 -11.55
C HIS A 28 -2.68 12.73 -10.47
N VAL A 29 -2.26 12.46 -9.22
CA VAL A 29 -3.19 12.36 -8.08
C VAL A 29 -3.43 13.76 -7.53
N SER A 30 -4.68 14.19 -7.47
CA SER A 30 -5.03 15.52 -6.94
C SER A 30 -4.83 15.60 -5.43
N LEU A 31 -4.62 16.82 -4.92
CA LEU A 31 -4.55 17.05 -3.47
C LEU A 31 -5.84 16.60 -2.76
N ALA A 32 -6.99 17.01 -3.29
CA ALA A 32 -8.29 16.64 -2.74
C ALA A 32 -8.50 15.12 -2.65
N GLU A 33 -8.02 14.36 -3.64
CA GLU A 33 -8.09 12.90 -3.59
C GLU A 33 -7.22 12.31 -2.48
N ARG A 34 -6.00 12.83 -2.29
CA ARG A 34 -5.11 12.40 -1.20
C ARG A 34 -5.70 12.73 0.16
N GLU A 35 -6.28 13.93 0.30
CA GLU A 35 -6.90 14.39 1.53
C GLU A 35 -8.13 13.55 1.90
N GLU A 36 -8.98 13.19 0.94
CA GLU A 36 -10.14 12.34 1.21
C GLU A 36 -9.75 10.92 1.60
N ILE A 37 -8.79 10.31 0.90
CA ILE A 37 -8.29 8.98 1.29
C ILE A 37 -7.69 9.04 2.70
N LEU A 38 -6.87 10.06 2.98
CA LEU A 38 -6.30 10.26 4.32
C LEU A 38 -7.39 10.39 5.39
N HIS A 39 -8.42 11.19 5.12
CA HIS A 39 -9.52 11.44 6.05
C HIS A 39 -10.34 10.19 6.35
N ILE A 40 -10.61 9.37 5.33
CA ILE A 40 -11.29 8.09 5.49
C ILE A 40 -10.44 7.17 6.36
N LEU A 41 -9.19 6.91 5.98
CA LEU A 41 -8.32 5.99 6.71
C LEU A 41 -8.09 6.41 8.16
N ALA A 42 -7.90 7.71 8.41
CA ALA A 42 -7.71 8.23 9.76
C ALA A 42 -8.89 7.90 10.70
N ARG A 43 -10.11 7.76 10.15
CA ARG A 43 -11.33 7.48 10.91
C ARG A 43 -11.69 6.00 10.99
N THR A 44 -11.07 5.15 10.17
CA THR A 44 -11.47 3.74 10.01
C THR A 44 -10.37 2.74 10.37
N HIS A 45 -9.12 3.17 10.51
CA HIS A 45 -7.96 2.28 10.70
C HIS A 45 -8.10 1.27 11.86
N ASP A 46 -8.80 1.63 12.94
CA ASP A 46 -9.03 0.76 14.10
C ASP A 46 -9.96 -0.45 13.81
N HIS A 47 -10.85 -0.32 12.83
CA HIS A 47 -11.90 -1.31 12.56
C HIS A 47 -11.77 -1.96 11.19
N LEU A 48 -10.96 -1.39 10.30
CA LEU A 48 -10.80 -1.87 8.95
C LEU A 48 -10.15 -3.26 8.95
N GLU A 49 -10.80 -4.22 8.32
CA GLU A 49 -10.33 -5.59 8.09
C GLU A 49 -9.72 -5.75 6.70
N GLU A 50 -10.20 -5.00 5.71
CA GLU A 50 -9.75 -5.06 4.32
C GLU A 50 -9.46 -3.67 3.75
N LEU A 51 -8.29 -3.51 3.14
CA LEU A 51 -7.88 -2.27 2.50
C LEU A 51 -7.32 -2.55 1.12
N ASP A 52 -7.94 -1.95 0.10
CA ASP A 52 -7.46 -2.04 -1.29
C ASP A 52 -7.36 -0.64 -1.91
N LEU A 53 -6.12 -0.19 -2.17
CA LEU A 53 -5.82 1.15 -2.63
C LEU A 53 -4.81 1.18 -3.78
N PRO A 54 -4.94 2.15 -4.70
CA PRO A 54 -3.86 2.54 -5.57
C PRO A 54 -2.76 3.19 -4.73
N ALA A 55 -1.54 2.68 -4.85
CA ALA A 55 -0.39 3.10 -4.08
C ALA A 55 -0.03 4.56 -4.33
N GLU A 56 -0.32 5.10 -5.52
CA GLU A 56 0.03 6.48 -5.87
C GLU A 56 -0.73 7.51 -5.04
N CYS A 57 -1.89 7.15 -4.50
CA CYS A 57 -2.72 7.99 -3.64
C CYS A 57 -2.70 7.56 -2.16
N ALA A 58 -2.04 6.44 -1.83
CA ALA A 58 -1.94 5.96 -0.46
C ALA A 58 -1.05 6.88 0.40
N PRO A 59 -1.52 7.34 1.58
CA PRO A 59 -0.73 8.18 2.48
C PRO A 59 0.20 7.32 3.35
N LEU A 60 1.15 6.62 2.73
CA LEU A 60 2.01 5.58 3.35
C LEU A 60 2.65 6.03 4.68
N ASP A 61 3.22 7.24 4.71
CA ASP A 61 3.86 7.78 5.92
C ASP A 61 2.86 7.99 7.08
N ARG A 62 1.61 8.33 6.78
CA ARG A 62 0.55 8.44 7.81
C ARG A 62 0.04 7.08 8.22
N MET A 63 -0.15 6.16 7.26
CA MET A 63 -0.55 4.79 7.56
C MET A 63 0.45 4.09 8.50
N ALA A 64 1.75 4.40 8.38
CA ALA A 64 2.80 3.90 9.27
C ALA A 64 2.71 4.43 10.72
N THR A 65 2.01 5.55 10.96
CA THR A 65 1.82 6.12 12.31
C THR A 65 0.65 5.53 13.08
N TRP A 66 -0.21 4.78 12.40
CA TRP A 66 -1.41 4.17 12.98
C TRP A 66 -1.19 2.68 13.24
N ASP A 67 -1.83 2.17 14.30
CA ASP A 67 -1.94 0.73 14.52
C ASP A 67 -3.16 0.21 13.74
N TRP A 68 -3.06 -0.96 13.13
CA TRP A 68 -4.14 -1.53 12.31
C TRP A 68 -4.61 -2.84 12.95
N PRO A 69 -5.27 -2.76 14.12
CA PRO A 69 -5.49 -3.93 14.97
C PRO A 69 -6.40 -4.99 14.34
N SER A 70 -7.24 -4.59 13.38
CA SER A 70 -8.23 -5.45 12.74
C SER A 70 -7.87 -5.85 11.30
N LEU A 71 -6.85 -5.22 10.70
CA LEU A 71 -6.56 -5.37 9.27
C LEU A 71 -6.00 -6.77 8.96
N ARG A 72 -6.68 -7.47 8.05
CA ARG A 72 -6.39 -8.84 7.62
C ARG A 72 -5.95 -8.90 6.16
N SER A 73 -6.50 -8.06 5.30
CA SER A 73 -6.13 -8.01 3.89
C SER A 73 -5.69 -6.61 3.48
N LEU A 74 -4.51 -6.51 2.88
CA LEU A 74 -3.96 -5.27 2.33
C LEU A 74 -3.57 -5.48 0.86
N SER A 75 -4.11 -4.63 -0.01
CA SER A 75 -3.74 -4.53 -1.41
C SER A 75 -3.31 -3.09 -1.72
N LEU A 76 -2.06 -2.95 -2.18
CA LEU A 76 -1.50 -1.72 -2.71
C LEU A 76 -1.02 -1.97 -4.14
N ARG A 77 -1.54 -1.20 -5.09
CA ARG A 77 -1.27 -1.41 -6.52
C ARG A 77 -0.98 -0.11 -7.27
N GLY A 78 -0.16 -0.13 -8.33
CA GLY A 78 0.14 1.07 -9.12
C GLY A 78 1.49 1.70 -8.78
N GLU A 79 1.67 2.99 -9.05
CA GLU A 79 2.96 3.68 -8.84
C GLU A 79 3.20 3.91 -7.34
N LYS A 80 4.35 3.46 -6.82
CA LYS A 80 4.70 3.61 -5.41
C LYS A 80 4.76 5.09 -5.02
N ALA A 81 3.88 5.53 -4.12
CA ALA A 81 3.99 6.85 -3.52
C ALA A 81 5.32 7.00 -2.74
N PRO A 82 5.91 8.20 -2.71
CA PRO A 82 7.06 8.47 -1.86
C PRO A 82 6.74 8.15 -0.39
N SER A 83 7.67 7.48 0.29
CA SER A 83 7.59 7.21 1.71
C SER A 83 8.95 7.37 2.37
N SER A 84 8.97 7.95 3.57
CA SER A 84 10.16 8.10 4.39
C SER A 84 10.54 6.81 5.13
N LEU A 85 9.59 5.89 5.28
CA LEU A 85 9.77 4.64 6.01
C LEU A 85 9.72 3.42 5.07
N PRO A 86 10.41 2.32 5.41
CA PRO A 86 10.20 1.06 4.72
C PRO A 86 8.74 0.60 4.82
N LEU A 87 8.19 0.00 3.77
CA LEU A 87 6.85 -0.61 3.82
C LEU A 87 6.75 -1.68 4.92
N THR A 88 7.84 -2.37 5.22
CA THR A 88 7.91 -3.35 6.31
C THR A 88 7.62 -2.75 7.69
N TYR A 89 7.91 -1.46 7.89
CA TYR A 89 7.54 -0.74 9.11
C TYR A 89 6.02 -0.55 9.20
N MET A 90 5.38 -0.10 8.13
CA MET A 90 3.92 0.03 8.09
C MET A 90 3.22 -1.34 8.27
N LEU A 91 3.70 -2.37 7.58
CA LEU A 91 3.16 -3.73 7.73
C LEU A 91 3.34 -4.29 9.15
N SER A 92 4.34 -3.81 9.90
CA SER A 92 4.54 -4.22 11.30
C SER A 92 3.42 -3.74 12.24
N LYS A 93 2.61 -2.78 11.79
CA LYS A 93 1.46 -2.23 12.51
C LYS A 93 0.18 -3.04 12.34
N MET A 94 0.22 -4.13 11.58
CA MET A 94 -0.94 -4.95 11.21
C MET A 94 -0.82 -6.35 11.83
N PRO A 95 -1.08 -6.52 13.14
CA PRO A 95 -0.81 -7.78 13.85
C PRO A 95 -1.66 -8.96 13.37
N ARG A 96 -2.78 -8.71 12.68
CA ARG A 96 -3.71 -9.72 12.16
C ARG A 96 -3.65 -9.89 10.64
N LEU A 97 -2.60 -9.36 10.01
CA LEU A 97 -2.45 -9.40 8.56
C LEU A 97 -2.29 -10.85 8.08
N ARG A 98 -3.20 -11.27 7.19
CA ARG A 98 -3.23 -12.59 6.56
C ARG A 98 -2.86 -12.54 5.10
N GLU A 99 -3.25 -11.46 4.43
CA GLU A 99 -3.05 -11.29 2.99
C GLU A 99 -2.40 -9.95 2.71
N ALA A 100 -1.31 -9.97 1.94
CA ALA A 100 -0.62 -8.77 1.50
C ALA A 100 -0.30 -8.86 0.00
N SER A 101 -0.84 -7.92 -0.78
CA SER A 101 -0.56 -7.76 -2.21
C SER A 101 0.07 -6.39 -2.47
N LEU A 102 1.37 -6.37 -2.73
CA LEU A 102 2.17 -5.17 -3.01
C LEU A 102 2.59 -5.18 -4.47
N ILE A 103 1.70 -4.68 -5.33
CA ILE A 103 1.84 -4.62 -6.79
C ILE A 103 2.30 -3.22 -7.19
N LEU A 104 3.54 -2.90 -6.81
CA LEU A 104 4.12 -1.57 -6.88
C LEU A 104 5.06 -1.41 -8.08
N ALA A 105 4.80 -0.39 -8.88
CA ALA A 105 5.70 0.12 -9.91
C ALA A 105 6.62 1.20 -9.32
N GLU A 106 7.90 1.17 -9.68
CA GLU A 106 8.83 2.25 -9.33
C GLU A 106 8.48 3.53 -10.11
N PRO A 107 8.55 4.72 -9.48
CA PRO A 107 8.27 5.98 -10.15
C PRO A 107 9.15 6.20 -11.39
N VAL A 108 8.54 6.68 -12.48
CA VAL A 108 9.24 6.92 -13.76
C VAL A 108 10.33 7.98 -13.65
N THR A 109 10.17 8.95 -12.73
CA THR A 109 11.12 10.03 -12.51
C THR A 109 12.28 9.60 -11.62
N GLY A 110 13.08 8.63 -12.08
CA GLY A 110 14.54 8.48 -11.88
C GLY A 110 15.19 8.59 -10.48
N GLY A 111 14.43 8.85 -9.43
CA GLY A 111 14.91 8.80 -8.07
C GLY A 111 14.97 7.34 -7.70
N LYS A 112 16.19 6.81 -7.55
CA LYS A 112 16.40 5.57 -6.79
C LYS A 112 15.48 5.65 -5.57
N SER A 113 14.49 4.77 -5.47
CA SER A 113 13.79 4.52 -4.19
C SER A 113 14.90 4.56 -3.14
N PRO A 114 14.84 5.43 -2.11
CA PRO A 114 15.84 5.36 -1.07
C PRO A 114 15.73 3.92 -0.58
N SER A 115 16.75 3.14 -0.91
CA SER A 115 16.99 1.82 -0.37
C SER A 115 17.12 2.09 1.11
N SER A 116 15.98 2.08 1.80
CA SER A 116 15.88 2.31 3.22
C SER A 116 16.49 1.09 3.85
N ARG A 117 17.82 1.17 3.98
CA ARG A 117 18.64 0.25 4.74
C ARG A 117 17.94 0.13 6.09
N PRO A 118 17.41 -1.03 6.49
CA PRO A 118 16.87 -1.15 7.82
C PRO A 118 18.04 -0.97 8.78
N SER A 119 18.01 0.10 9.59
CA SER A 119 18.80 0.14 10.82
C SER A 119 18.38 -1.06 11.64
N SER A 120 19.34 -1.85 12.08
CA SER A 120 19.22 -3.18 12.71
C SER A 120 18.54 -3.17 14.10
N SER A 121 17.67 -2.21 14.38
CA SER A 121 17.00 -2.03 15.67
C SER A 121 15.47 -2.13 15.62
N ASP A 122 14.87 -2.35 14.45
CA ASP A 122 13.41 -2.40 14.34
C ASP A 122 12.88 -3.81 14.62
N SER A 123 12.51 -3.97 15.90
CA SER A 123 11.37 -4.72 16.44
C SER A 123 10.96 -6.00 15.69
N GLN A 124 10.96 -7.07 16.49
CA GLN A 124 10.59 -8.47 16.23
C GLN A 124 9.13 -8.68 15.77
N VAL A 125 8.61 -7.87 14.85
CA VAL A 125 7.28 -8.13 14.29
C VAL A 125 7.43 -9.20 13.23
N VAL A 126 7.16 -10.43 13.66
CA VAL A 126 6.92 -11.58 12.80
C VAL A 126 5.45 -11.52 12.38
N TRP A 127 5.16 -11.56 11.08
CA TRP A 127 3.78 -11.62 10.59
C TRP A 127 3.21 -13.02 10.77
N ARG A 128 2.95 -13.40 12.03
CA ARG A 128 2.61 -14.78 12.41
C ARG A 128 1.46 -15.36 11.60
N ASP A 129 0.44 -14.54 11.34
CA ASP A 129 -0.79 -14.99 10.70
C ASP A 129 -0.79 -14.76 9.17
N LEU A 130 0.36 -14.37 8.57
CA LEU A 130 0.43 -14.10 7.14
C LEU A 130 0.37 -15.39 6.33
N GLU A 131 -0.74 -15.58 5.62
CA GLU A 131 -1.04 -16.75 4.80
C GLU A 131 -0.64 -16.51 3.33
N PHE A 132 -0.87 -15.30 2.79
CA PHE A 132 -0.60 -14.99 1.38
C PHE A 132 0.20 -13.69 1.20
N LEU A 133 1.30 -13.79 0.47
CA LEU A 133 2.13 -12.65 0.08
C LEU A 133 2.34 -12.61 -1.43
N ASN A 134 2.06 -11.45 -2.03
CA ASN A 134 2.21 -11.23 -3.46
C ASN A 134 2.96 -9.91 -3.68
N VAL A 135 4.17 -9.98 -4.24
CA VAL A 135 5.08 -8.83 -4.35
C VAL A 135 5.58 -8.70 -5.77
N THR A 136 5.61 -7.47 -6.26
CA THR A 136 6.27 -7.14 -7.53
C THR A 136 7.61 -6.46 -7.31
N HIS A 137 8.58 -6.69 -8.20
CA HIS A 137 9.96 -6.21 -8.04
C HIS A 137 10.60 -6.67 -6.72
N PRO A 138 10.61 -7.98 -6.43
CA PRO A 138 11.21 -8.49 -5.20
C PRO A 138 12.69 -8.11 -5.13
N ASN A 139 13.08 -7.40 -4.07
CA ASN A 139 14.48 -7.15 -3.75
C ASN A 139 14.92 -8.14 -2.66
N PRO A 140 15.88 -9.04 -2.92
CA PRO A 140 16.31 -10.04 -1.93
C PRO A 140 16.88 -9.42 -0.66
N GLU A 141 17.34 -8.17 -0.72
CA GLU A 141 17.86 -7.43 0.44
C GLU A 141 16.76 -6.76 1.28
N ASP A 142 15.49 -6.86 0.88
CA ASP A 142 14.39 -6.33 1.67
C ASP A 142 14.18 -7.19 2.92
N GLY A 143 14.20 -6.56 4.11
CA GLY A 143 13.87 -7.21 5.38
C GLY A 143 12.44 -7.77 5.48
N LEU A 144 11.65 -7.68 4.40
CA LEU A 144 10.36 -8.32 4.24
C LEU A 144 10.50 -9.84 4.33
N TYR A 145 11.42 -10.43 3.57
CA TYR A 145 11.52 -11.90 3.43
C TYR A 145 12.03 -12.59 4.70
N SER A 146 12.81 -11.89 5.53
CA SER A 146 13.29 -12.41 6.82
C SER A 146 12.19 -12.47 7.90
N ARG A 147 11.02 -11.89 7.66
CA ARG A 147 9.92 -11.75 8.64
C ARG A 147 8.69 -12.62 8.33
N LEU A 148 8.77 -13.45 7.29
CA LEU A 148 7.68 -14.33 6.87
C LEU A 148 7.40 -15.40 7.94
N SER A 149 6.13 -15.69 8.18
CA SER A 149 5.73 -16.78 9.07
C SER A 149 5.96 -18.15 8.43
N HIS A 150 6.06 -19.15 9.29
CA HIS A 150 5.99 -20.56 8.93
C HIS A 150 4.61 -20.97 8.38
N ASP A 151 3.57 -20.19 8.69
CA ASP A 151 2.18 -20.42 8.26
C ASP A 151 1.89 -19.87 6.85
N LEU A 152 2.89 -19.37 6.13
CA LEU A 152 2.73 -18.84 4.78
C LEU A 152 2.29 -19.94 3.81
N LEU A 153 1.06 -19.84 3.31
CA LEU A 153 0.44 -20.77 2.37
C LEU A 153 0.77 -20.44 0.91
N GLY A 154 0.99 -19.16 0.59
CA GLY A 154 1.25 -18.71 -0.77
C GLY A 154 2.23 -17.55 -0.85
N LEU A 155 3.24 -17.69 -1.70
CA LEU A 155 4.17 -16.63 -2.07
C LEU A 155 4.19 -16.45 -3.59
N ALA A 156 3.74 -15.29 -4.07
CA ALA A 156 3.81 -14.91 -5.47
C ALA A 156 4.82 -13.79 -5.67
N LEU A 157 5.97 -14.12 -6.27
CA LEU A 157 6.99 -13.14 -6.65
C LEU A 157 6.84 -12.84 -8.14
N ARG A 158 6.44 -11.62 -8.47
CA ARG A 158 6.14 -11.23 -9.85
C ARG A 158 7.13 -10.19 -10.38
N CYS A 159 7.57 -10.39 -11.62
CA CYS A 159 8.21 -9.33 -12.40
C CYS A 159 7.09 -8.52 -13.08
N TRP A 160 6.54 -7.51 -12.43
CA TRP A 160 5.39 -6.74 -12.96
C TRP A 160 5.85 -5.37 -13.49
N PRO A 161 5.26 -4.89 -14.59
CA PRO A 161 5.87 -4.96 -15.92
C PRO A 161 6.99 -3.95 -16.17
N ARG A 162 7.85 -4.34 -17.12
CA ARG A 162 8.82 -3.50 -17.83
C ARG A 162 8.17 -2.18 -18.27
N TYR A 163 8.65 -1.05 -17.75
CA TYR A 163 8.86 0.23 -18.46
C TYR A 163 7.86 0.69 -19.55
N TYR A 164 6.56 0.36 -19.51
CA TYR A 164 5.62 0.83 -20.54
C TYR A 164 5.02 2.23 -20.26
N ILE A 165 5.39 2.89 -19.17
CA ILE A 165 5.02 4.30 -18.93
C ILE A 165 5.95 5.27 -19.70
N SER A 166 6.94 4.75 -20.45
CA SER A 166 7.73 5.54 -21.38
C SER A 166 7.02 5.63 -22.74
N LYS A 167 6.53 6.84 -23.07
CA LYS A 167 6.13 7.38 -24.41
C LYS A 167 4.64 7.66 -24.66
N ARG A 168 3.95 8.40 -23.79
CA ARG A 168 2.75 9.17 -24.25
C ARG A 168 2.74 10.66 -23.92
N SER A 169 3.75 11.18 -23.23
CA SER A 169 3.91 12.63 -23.00
C SER A 169 4.95 13.33 -23.89
N ARG A 170 5.62 12.61 -24.81
CA ARG A 170 6.58 13.21 -25.76
C ARG A 170 6.04 13.43 -27.18
N ALA A 171 4.80 13.04 -27.48
CA ALA A 171 4.22 13.14 -28.82
C ALA A 171 3.22 14.30 -29.01
N LEU A 172 3.12 15.23 -28.06
CA LEU A 172 2.24 16.41 -28.16
C LEU A 172 2.97 17.75 -28.15
N ASN A 173 4.31 17.76 -28.17
CA ASN A 173 5.12 18.99 -28.21
C ASN A 173 6.15 18.95 -29.36
N HIS A 174 5.70 18.63 -30.58
CA HIS A 174 6.44 18.92 -31.80
C HIS A 174 5.48 19.54 -32.82
#